data_AF-X0TG06-F1
#
_entry.id   AF-X0TG06-F1
#
_cell.length_a   1.000
_cell.length_b   1.000
_cell.length_c   1.000
_cell.angle_alpha   90.00
_cell.angle_beta   90.00
_cell.angle_gamma   90.00
#
_symmetry.space_group_name_H-M   'P 1'
#
loop_
_entity.id
_entity.type
_entity.pdbx_description
1 polymer ?
#
loop_
_entity_poly.entity_id
_entity_poly.type
_entity_poly.pdbx_seq_one_letter_code
_entity_poly.pdbx_strand_id
1 'polypeptide(L)'
;EEAIYPRFPGFLTPEEGLIEACLESYSKEIAPDNWQLRAENQGPNRENQCVQGVAHLIKLGQRLGYSIWLNPAWREQLSWSTTTGRVSEDGKLANFLATEKVAFDPGPLVSFDVLWYEEGTIHAFVLTAKAALGHLLKREAGAGEIYRYLVIPAERASLVDFKLRRNPLLGEAVTEGHWQIVKYCHLAWLVEAEHIDRHDLKKIVGLEPIIEQAEAQIPLF
;
A
#
# COMPACT_ATOMS: atom_id res chain seq x y z
N GLU A 1 -4.19 28.95 -4.55
CA GLU A 1 -5.33 28.34 -3.82
C GLU A 1 -6.70 28.99 -4.08
N GLU A 2 -6.78 30.20 -4.66
CA GLU A 2 -8.03 31.00 -4.78
C GLU A 2 -9.21 30.29 -5.46
N ALA A 3 -8.96 29.37 -6.41
CA ALA A 3 -10.02 28.62 -7.08
C ALA A 3 -10.56 27.42 -6.25
N ILE A 4 -9.81 26.96 -5.25
CA ILE A 4 -10.13 25.77 -4.44
C ILE A 4 -10.95 26.15 -3.22
N TYR A 5 -10.56 27.21 -2.50
CA TYR A 5 -11.22 27.63 -1.25
C TYR A 5 -12.73 27.84 -1.37
N PRO A 6 -13.29 28.43 -2.44
CA PRO A 6 -14.74 28.57 -2.59
C PRO A 6 -15.49 27.24 -2.64
N ARG A 7 -14.83 26.14 -3.00
CA ARG A 7 -15.43 24.79 -3.07
C ARG A 7 -15.40 24.07 -1.73
N PHE A 8 -14.59 24.52 -0.78
CA PHE A 8 -14.41 23.90 0.53
C PHE A 8 -14.48 24.96 1.64
N PRO A 9 -15.66 25.53 1.91
CA PRO A 9 -15.78 26.63 2.87
C PRO A 9 -15.68 26.18 4.34
N GLY A 10 -15.28 27.10 5.21
CA GLY A 10 -15.28 26.91 6.67
C GLY A 10 -14.28 25.84 7.13
N PHE A 11 -14.72 24.89 7.95
CA PHE A 11 -13.88 23.78 8.46
C PHE A 11 -13.36 22.83 7.38
N LEU A 12 -13.86 22.94 6.15
CA LEU A 12 -13.37 22.15 5.02
C LEU A 12 -12.23 22.85 4.26
N THR A 13 -11.96 24.13 4.56
CA THR A 13 -10.92 24.90 3.87
C THR A 13 -9.56 24.25 4.14
N PRO A 14 -8.91 23.67 3.13
CA PRO A 14 -7.63 23.03 3.35
C PRO A 14 -6.55 24.10 3.58
N GLU A 15 -5.54 23.76 4.38
CA GLU A 15 -4.32 24.56 4.44
C GLU A 15 -3.60 24.54 3.07
N GLU A 16 -2.90 25.62 2.75
CA GLU A 16 -2.14 25.80 1.50
C GLU A 16 -1.16 24.64 1.27
N GLY A 17 -0.33 24.31 2.26
CA GLY A 17 0.63 23.21 2.14
C GLY A 17 -0.01 21.83 1.87
N LEU A 18 -1.26 21.61 2.29
CA LEU A 18 -1.99 20.38 1.96
C LEU A 18 -2.44 20.37 0.49
N ILE A 19 -2.82 21.53 -0.06
CA ILE A 19 -3.12 21.67 -1.49
C ILE A 19 -1.86 21.37 -2.30
N GLU A 20 -0.74 22.01 -1.96
CA GLU A 20 0.55 21.81 -2.64
C GLU A 20 0.98 20.34 -2.61
N ALA A 21 1.01 19.73 -1.42
CA ALA A 21 1.36 18.32 -1.26
C ALA A 21 0.41 17.39 -2.05
N CYS A 22 -0.87 17.76 -2.20
CA CYS A 22 -1.79 17.04 -3.08
C CYS A 22 -1.43 17.23 -4.56
N LEU A 23 -1.14 18.45 -5.01
CA LEU A 23 -0.77 18.72 -6.39
C LEU A 23 0.53 18.00 -6.78
N GLU A 24 1.56 18.04 -5.94
CA GLU A 24 2.82 17.33 -6.17
C GLU A 24 2.63 15.81 -6.27
N SER A 25 1.76 15.26 -5.41
CA SER A 25 1.50 13.82 -5.35
C SER A 25 0.62 13.34 -6.51
N TYR A 26 -0.48 14.04 -6.83
CA TYR A 26 -1.47 13.58 -7.80
C TYR A 26 -1.24 14.11 -9.22
N SER A 27 -0.57 15.24 -9.36
CA SER A 27 -0.37 15.91 -10.64
C SER A 27 1.10 16.17 -10.94
N LYS A 28 1.36 16.59 -12.17
CA LYS A 28 2.61 17.18 -12.63
C LYS A 28 2.30 18.57 -13.14
N GLU A 29 3.17 19.52 -12.86
CA GLU A 29 3.11 20.83 -13.47
C GLU A 29 3.62 20.73 -14.91
N ILE A 30 2.81 21.13 -15.88
CA ILE A 30 3.14 21.07 -17.32
C ILE A 30 3.52 22.45 -17.88
N ALA A 31 3.13 23.51 -17.19
CA ALA A 31 3.51 24.91 -17.38
C ALA A 31 3.21 25.66 -16.07
N PRO A 32 3.77 26.87 -15.83
CA PRO A 32 3.49 27.63 -14.61
C PRO A 32 1.99 27.72 -14.31
N ASP A 33 1.59 27.31 -13.11
CA ASP A 33 0.20 27.26 -12.63
C ASP A 33 -0.74 26.33 -13.41
N ASN A 34 -0.19 25.48 -14.29
CA ASN A 34 -0.96 24.53 -15.09
C ASN A 34 -0.60 23.09 -14.73
N TRP A 35 -1.52 22.44 -14.03
CA TRP A 35 -1.33 21.11 -13.47
C TRP A 35 -2.15 20.08 -14.23
N GLN A 36 -1.52 18.95 -14.54
CA GLN A 36 -2.17 17.81 -15.16
C GLN A 36 -2.08 16.59 -14.24
N LEU A 37 -3.18 15.84 -14.11
CA LEU A 37 -3.17 14.56 -13.41
C LEU A 37 -2.11 13.64 -14.04
N ARG A 38 -1.27 13.01 -13.20
CA ARG A 38 -0.27 12.06 -13.70
C ARG A 38 -0.96 10.89 -14.40
N ALA A 39 -0.32 10.32 -15.42
CA ALA A 39 -0.91 9.22 -16.19
C ALA A 39 -1.16 7.99 -15.30
N GLU A 40 -0.27 7.75 -14.34
CA GLU A 40 -0.36 6.69 -13.33
C GLU A 40 -1.58 6.86 -12.43
N ASN A 41 -2.11 8.09 -12.29
CA ASN A 41 -3.27 8.44 -11.47
C ASN A 41 -4.62 8.31 -12.18
N GLN A 42 -4.61 7.96 -13.47
CA GLN A 42 -5.83 7.58 -14.17
C GLN A 42 -6.43 6.32 -13.53
N GLY A 43 -7.76 6.26 -13.42
CA GLY A 43 -8.49 5.19 -12.72
C GLY A 43 -8.02 3.78 -13.09
N PRO A 44 -8.01 3.41 -14.39
CA PRO A 44 -7.58 2.08 -14.82
C PRO A 44 -6.15 1.71 -14.41
N ASN A 45 -5.22 2.68 -14.43
CA ASN A 45 -3.82 2.43 -14.07
C ASN A 45 -3.67 2.18 -12.56
N ARG A 46 -4.38 2.94 -11.72
CA ARG A 46 -4.38 2.71 -10.27
C ARG A 46 -5.10 1.43 -9.86
N GLU A 47 -6.19 1.08 -10.54
CA GLU A 47 -6.87 -0.20 -10.34
C GLU A 47 -5.93 -1.37 -10.67
N ASN A 48 -5.27 -1.32 -11.83
CA ASN A 48 -4.32 -2.35 -12.23
C ASN A 48 -3.15 -2.47 -11.25
N GLN A 49 -2.58 -1.35 -10.80
CA GLN A 49 -1.50 -1.35 -9.81
C GLN A 49 -1.94 -1.97 -8.48
N CYS A 50 -3.16 -1.66 -8.01
CA CYS A 50 -3.69 -2.22 -6.77
C CYS A 50 -3.87 -3.75 -6.87
N VAL A 51 -4.50 -4.21 -7.96
CA VAL A 51 -4.66 -5.63 -8.28
C VAL A 51 -3.30 -6.35 -8.35
N GLN A 52 -2.31 -5.75 -9.03
CA GLN A 52 -0.95 -6.29 -9.08
C GLN A 52 -0.29 -6.35 -7.71
N GLY A 53 -0.49 -5.35 -6.85
CA GLY A 53 0.02 -5.38 -5.48
C GLY A 53 -0.56 -6.50 -4.64
N VAL A 54 -1.86 -6.78 -4.76
CA VAL A 54 -2.47 -7.93 -4.08
C VAL A 54 -1.88 -9.24 -4.61
N ALA A 55 -1.73 -9.38 -5.93
CA ALA A 55 -1.08 -10.55 -6.51
C ALA A 55 0.37 -10.70 -6.04
N HIS A 56 1.13 -9.61 -5.93
CA HIS A 56 2.50 -9.63 -5.38
C HIS A 56 2.53 -10.08 -3.93
N LEU A 57 1.61 -9.62 -3.08
CA LEU A 57 1.52 -10.07 -1.70
C LEU A 57 1.19 -11.57 -1.61
N ILE A 58 0.31 -12.09 -2.46
CA ILE A 58 0.02 -13.53 -2.48
C ILE A 58 1.29 -14.32 -2.88
N LYS A 59 1.97 -13.90 -3.96
CA LYS A 59 3.20 -14.55 -4.42
C LYS A 59 4.31 -14.52 -3.37
N LEU A 60 4.54 -13.37 -2.73
CA LEU A 60 5.55 -13.23 -1.68
C LEU A 60 5.21 -14.08 -0.46
N GLY A 61 3.96 -14.05 0.00
CA GLY A 61 3.51 -14.88 1.12
C GLY A 61 3.77 -16.37 0.88
N GLN A 62 3.48 -16.85 -0.33
CA GLN A 62 3.71 -18.25 -0.73
C GLN A 62 5.20 -18.59 -0.78
N ARG A 63 6.03 -17.70 -1.36
CA ARG A 63 7.47 -17.89 -1.46
C ARG A 63 8.15 -17.90 -0.08
N LEU A 64 7.62 -17.13 0.87
CA LEU A 64 8.14 -17.05 2.24
C LEU A 64 7.56 -18.11 3.19
N GLY A 65 6.58 -18.90 2.73
CA GLY A 65 5.99 -20.01 3.49
C GLY A 65 4.85 -19.63 4.44
N TYR A 66 4.26 -18.45 4.29
CA TYR A 66 3.14 -18.02 5.12
C TYR A 66 1.82 -18.71 4.73
N SER A 67 0.95 -18.91 5.72
CA SER A 67 -0.48 -19.15 5.46
C SER A 67 -1.13 -17.83 5.06
N ILE A 68 -1.84 -17.80 3.94
CA ILE A 68 -2.40 -16.56 3.40
C ILE A 68 -3.92 -16.58 3.51
N TRP A 69 -4.47 -15.51 4.07
CA TRP A 69 -5.87 -15.17 3.95
C TRP A 69 -6.02 -13.96 3.02
N LEU A 70 -7.00 -14.02 2.13
CA LEU A 70 -7.34 -12.97 1.18
C LEU A 70 -8.77 -12.54 1.45
N ASN A 71 -9.01 -11.24 1.52
CA ASN A 71 -10.35 -10.70 1.66
C ASN A 71 -11.24 -11.17 0.49
N PRO A 72 -12.44 -11.71 0.75
CA PRO A 72 -13.32 -12.20 -0.30
C PRO A 72 -13.60 -11.19 -1.42
N ALA A 73 -13.66 -9.88 -1.09
CA ALA A 73 -13.85 -8.82 -2.09
C ALA A 73 -12.76 -8.82 -3.19
N TRP A 74 -11.54 -9.26 -2.86
CA TRP A 74 -10.44 -9.35 -3.81
C TRP A 74 -10.46 -10.62 -4.67
N ARG A 75 -11.12 -11.69 -4.24
CA ARG A 75 -11.14 -12.97 -5.00
C ARG A 75 -11.81 -12.79 -6.36
N GLU A 76 -12.99 -12.18 -6.39
CA GLU A 76 -13.72 -11.92 -7.64
C GLU A 76 -12.93 -10.99 -8.56
N GLN A 77 -12.37 -9.93 -7.98
CA GLN A 77 -11.60 -8.93 -8.72
C GLN A 77 -10.32 -9.51 -9.33
N LEU A 78 -9.60 -10.38 -8.61
CA LEU A 78 -8.40 -11.05 -9.13
C LEU A 78 -8.74 -12.06 -10.22
N SER A 79 -9.79 -12.86 -10.05
CA SER A 79 -10.24 -13.83 -11.06
C SER A 79 -10.61 -13.16 -12.40
N TRP A 80 -11.27 -11.99 -12.34
CA TRP A 80 -11.52 -11.20 -13.54
C TRP A 80 -10.23 -10.63 -14.15
N SER A 81 -9.29 -10.20 -13.31
CA SER A 81 -8.04 -9.57 -13.73
C SER A 81 -7.04 -10.55 -14.36
N THR A 82 -7.03 -11.82 -13.95
CA THR A 82 -6.25 -12.88 -14.62
C THR A 82 -6.84 -13.19 -15.99
N THR A 83 -8.17 -13.35 -16.08
CA THR A 83 -8.89 -13.63 -17.34
C THR A 83 -8.68 -12.52 -18.39
N THR A 84 -8.56 -11.26 -17.95
CA THR A 84 -8.34 -10.10 -18.83
C THR A 84 -6.87 -9.80 -19.11
N GLY A 85 -5.93 -10.63 -18.61
CA GLY A 85 -4.49 -10.46 -18.82
C GLY A 85 -3.86 -9.27 -18.08
N ARG A 86 -4.58 -8.65 -17.13
CA ARG A 86 -4.07 -7.54 -16.29
C ARG A 86 -3.08 -8.01 -15.23
N VAL A 87 -3.22 -9.27 -14.82
CA VAL A 87 -2.28 -9.98 -13.96
C VAL A 87 -1.80 -11.20 -14.72
N SER A 88 -0.48 -11.38 -14.80
CA SER A 88 0.09 -12.62 -15.32
C SER A 88 -0.27 -13.76 -14.38
N GLU A 89 -1.05 -14.70 -14.88
CA GLU A 89 -1.45 -15.90 -14.18
C GLU A 89 -0.27 -16.86 -14.10
N ASP A 90 0.36 -16.93 -12.93
CA ASP A 90 1.16 -18.11 -12.60
C ASP A 90 0.23 -19.19 -12.04
N GLY A 91 0.55 -20.46 -12.30
CA GLY A 91 -0.29 -21.58 -11.84
C GLY A 91 -0.48 -21.62 -10.32
N LYS A 92 0.38 -20.93 -9.56
CA LYS A 92 0.29 -20.81 -8.10
C LYS A 92 -0.83 -19.86 -7.66
N LEU A 93 -0.98 -18.70 -8.31
CA LEU A 93 -2.06 -17.76 -8.04
C LEU A 93 -3.42 -18.37 -8.43
N ALA A 94 -3.51 -19.01 -9.59
CA ALA A 94 -4.73 -19.70 -10.04
C ALA A 94 -5.18 -20.77 -9.03
N ASN A 95 -4.24 -21.62 -8.59
CA ASN A 95 -4.52 -22.65 -7.59
C ASN A 95 -4.92 -22.07 -6.22
N PHE A 96 -4.30 -20.96 -5.80
CA PHE A 96 -4.69 -20.26 -4.58
C PHE A 96 -6.12 -19.72 -4.65
N LEU A 97 -6.48 -19.06 -5.76
CA LEU A 97 -7.82 -18.50 -5.96
C LEU A 97 -8.90 -19.59 -6.08
N ALA A 98 -8.57 -20.75 -6.66
CA ALA A 98 -9.46 -21.90 -6.74
C ALA A 98 -9.65 -22.64 -5.40
N THR A 99 -8.79 -22.39 -4.41
CA THR A 99 -8.88 -23.05 -3.11
C THR A 99 -9.96 -22.40 -2.24
N GLU A 100 -11.07 -23.12 -2.02
CA GLU A 100 -12.18 -22.64 -1.19
C GLU A 100 -11.86 -22.64 0.31
N LYS A 101 -10.94 -23.52 0.74
CA LYS A 101 -10.57 -23.64 2.15
C LYS A 101 -9.83 -22.38 2.62
N VAL A 102 -10.43 -21.71 3.59
CA VAL A 102 -9.80 -20.59 4.29
C VAL A 102 -8.69 -21.13 5.21
N ALA A 103 -7.48 -20.56 5.09
CA ALA A 103 -6.31 -21.04 5.84
C ALA A 103 -6.46 -20.85 7.36
N PHE A 104 -7.06 -19.73 7.78
CA PHE A 104 -7.36 -19.39 9.17
C PHE A 104 -8.48 -18.34 9.24
N ASP A 105 -9.18 -18.25 10.36
CA ASP A 105 -10.23 -17.24 10.59
C ASP A 105 -9.59 -15.85 10.81
N PRO A 106 -9.90 -14.85 9.97
CA PRO A 106 -9.38 -13.48 10.14
C PRO A 106 -9.96 -12.77 11.37
N GLY A 107 -11.11 -13.24 11.89
CA GLY A 107 -11.84 -12.60 12.98
C GLY A 107 -12.01 -11.09 12.76
N PRO A 108 -11.54 -10.24 13.69
CA PRO A 108 -11.69 -8.78 13.61
C PRO A 108 -10.80 -8.12 12.53
N LEU A 109 -9.86 -8.85 11.93
CA LEU A 109 -8.96 -8.35 10.88
C LEU A 109 -9.56 -8.50 9.47
N VAL A 110 -10.86 -8.81 9.34
CA VAL A 110 -11.55 -8.95 8.05
C VAL A 110 -11.58 -7.69 7.20
N SER A 111 -11.30 -6.52 7.80
CA SER A 111 -11.21 -5.24 7.09
C SER A 111 -9.91 -5.07 6.29
N PHE A 112 -8.89 -5.89 6.58
CA PHE A 112 -7.65 -5.93 5.82
C PHE A 112 -7.86 -6.64 4.48
N ASP A 113 -6.96 -6.37 3.53
CA ASP A 113 -7.05 -6.92 2.18
C ASP A 113 -6.37 -8.29 2.09
N VAL A 114 -5.19 -8.41 2.70
CA VAL A 114 -4.38 -9.63 2.74
C VAL A 114 -3.83 -9.82 4.14
N LEU A 115 -3.84 -11.05 4.65
CA LEU A 115 -3.19 -11.42 5.90
C LEU A 115 -2.21 -12.57 5.64
N TRP A 116 -1.01 -12.48 6.21
CA TRP A 116 -0.08 -13.60 6.31
C TRP A 116 0.00 -14.06 7.75
N TYR A 117 -0.06 -15.37 7.97
CA TYR A 117 -0.03 -15.99 9.29
C TYR A 117 1.08 -17.04 9.39
N GLU A 118 1.78 -17.01 10.52
CA GLU A 118 2.68 -18.07 10.96
C GLU A 118 2.84 -18.02 12.49
N GLU A 119 2.75 -19.18 13.16
CA GLU A 119 3.13 -19.36 14.57
C GLU A 119 2.58 -18.29 15.54
N GLY A 120 1.34 -17.82 15.34
CA GLY A 120 0.71 -16.81 16.20
C GLY A 120 1.07 -15.35 15.86
N THR A 121 1.83 -15.13 14.79
CA THR A 121 2.14 -13.81 14.22
C THR A 121 1.30 -13.57 12.97
N ILE A 122 0.71 -12.39 12.85
CA ILE A 122 -0.06 -11.94 11.69
C ILE A 122 0.60 -10.70 11.08
N HIS A 123 0.89 -10.74 9.78
CA HIS A 123 1.19 -9.56 8.97
C HIS A 123 -0.07 -9.15 8.20
N ALA A 124 -0.64 -8.00 8.54
CA ALA A 124 -1.92 -7.54 8.03
C ALA A 124 -1.73 -6.36 7.07
N PHE A 125 -2.15 -6.52 5.81
CA PHE A 125 -1.92 -5.56 4.74
C PHE A 125 -3.22 -4.86 4.31
N VAL A 126 -3.17 -3.53 4.23
CA VAL A 126 -4.19 -2.70 3.57
C VAL A 126 -3.54 -2.02 2.37
N LEU A 127 -4.15 -2.14 1.21
CA LEU A 127 -3.71 -1.55 -0.04
C LEU A 127 -4.60 -0.35 -0.38
N THR A 128 -3.98 0.76 -0.80
CA THR A 128 -4.72 1.94 -1.25
C THR A 128 -4.03 2.59 -2.43
N ALA A 129 -4.80 3.12 -3.37
CA ALA A 129 -4.29 3.98 -4.45
C ALA A 129 -4.22 5.47 -4.05
N LYS A 130 -4.90 5.83 -2.95
CA LYS A 130 -5.04 7.20 -2.45
C LYS A 130 -4.30 7.34 -1.12
N ALA A 131 -3.82 8.55 -0.81
CA ALA A 131 -3.29 8.88 0.52
C ALA A 131 -4.43 9.10 1.55
N ALA A 132 -5.37 8.16 1.64
CA ALA A 132 -6.47 8.17 2.61
C ALA A 132 -6.08 7.31 3.82
N LEU A 133 -5.88 7.95 4.97
CA LEU A 133 -5.25 7.34 6.16
C LEU A 133 -6.25 7.00 7.28
N GLY A 134 -7.56 7.12 7.03
CA GLY A 134 -8.58 6.88 8.05
C GLY A 134 -8.62 5.44 8.59
N HIS A 135 -8.10 4.47 7.84
CA HIS A 135 -8.01 3.08 8.30
C HIS A 135 -7.00 2.91 9.44
N LEU A 136 -5.96 3.77 9.51
CA LEU A 136 -4.97 3.72 10.59
C LEU A 136 -5.61 3.97 11.97
N LEU A 137 -6.66 4.78 12.00
CA LEU A 137 -7.40 5.14 13.22
C LEU A 137 -8.27 4.00 13.75
N LYS A 138 -8.51 2.94 12.97
CA LYS A 138 -9.30 1.80 13.42
C LYS A 138 -8.45 0.93 14.34
N ARG A 139 -8.93 0.73 15.56
CA ARG A 139 -8.32 -0.18 16.54
C ARG A 139 -8.94 -1.57 16.41
N GLU A 140 -8.30 -2.42 15.62
CA GLU A 140 -8.70 -3.81 15.46
C GLU A 140 -7.72 -4.69 16.24
N ALA A 141 -8.21 -5.29 17.33
CA ALA A 141 -7.43 -6.20 18.17
C ALA A 141 -7.68 -7.63 17.73
N GLY A 142 -6.64 -8.46 17.63
CA GLY A 142 -6.74 -9.89 17.37
C GLY A 142 -5.89 -10.68 18.35
N ALA A 143 -6.03 -12.01 18.34
CA ALA A 143 -5.16 -12.88 19.13
C ALA A 143 -3.78 -12.99 18.45
N GLY A 144 -2.71 -12.87 19.25
CA GLY A 144 -1.33 -12.96 18.76
C GLY A 144 -0.67 -11.61 18.46
N GLU A 145 0.54 -11.66 17.89
CA GLU A 145 1.28 -10.46 17.49
C GLU A 145 0.85 -10.01 16.10
N ILE A 146 0.50 -8.72 15.94
CA ILE A 146 -0.05 -8.18 14.69
C ILE A 146 0.81 -7.03 14.20
N TYR A 147 1.47 -7.23 13.06
CA TYR A 147 2.19 -6.21 12.31
C TYR A 147 1.29 -5.69 11.19
N ARG A 148 1.11 -4.37 11.10
CA ARG A 148 0.19 -3.75 10.13
C ARG A 148 0.96 -3.02 9.04
N TYR A 149 0.53 -3.17 7.81
CA TYR A 149 1.20 -2.61 6.64
C TYR A 149 0.20 -1.83 5.78
N LEU A 150 0.51 -0.56 5.56
CA LEU A 150 -0.17 0.28 4.59
C LEU A 150 0.63 0.28 3.29
N VAL A 151 0.08 -0.35 2.25
CA VAL A 151 0.69 -0.43 0.93
C VAL A 151 0.18 0.70 0.05
N ILE A 152 1.09 1.55 -0.41
CA ILE A 152 0.79 2.78 -1.17
C ILE A 152 1.61 2.88 -2.45
N PRO A 153 1.18 3.71 -3.40
CA PRO A 153 2.07 4.15 -4.46
C PRO A 153 3.23 4.96 -3.91
N ALA A 154 4.41 4.81 -4.52
CA ALA A 154 5.59 5.57 -4.10
C ALA A 154 5.33 7.09 -4.14
N GLU A 155 4.56 7.57 -5.13
CA GLU A 155 4.22 8.99 -5.28
C GLU A 155 3.32 9.53 -4.16
N ARG A 156 2.77 8.65 -3.30
CA ARG A 156 1.99 9.06 -2.12
C ARG A 156 2.85 9.26 -0.89
N ALA A 157 4.10 8.81 -0.87
CA ALA A 157 4.94 8.81 0.33
C ALA A 157 5.05 10.20 0.97
N SER A 158 5.40 11.24 0.20
CA SER A 158 5.52 12.61 0.72
C SER A 158 4.20 13.16 1.24
N LEU A 159 3.08 12.89 0.58
CA LEU A 159 1.75 13.33 1.05
C LEU A 159 1.31 12.56 2.31
N VAL A 160 1.67 11.28 2.43
CA VAL A 160 1.43 10.50 3.65
C VAL A 160 2.27 11.06 4.80
N ASP A 161 3.57 11.28 4.58
CA ASP A 161 4.47 11.91 5.56
C ASP A 161 3.96 13.29 6.01
N PHE A 162 3.57 14.15 5.07
CA PHE A 162 2.95 15.45 5.36
C PHE A 162 1.75 15.30 6.29
N LYS A 163 0.81 14.38 5.98
CA LYS A 163 -0.38 14.15 6.80
C LYS A 163 -0.06 13.60 8.18
N LEU A 164 0.92 12.71 8.31
CA LEU A 164 1.34 12.17 9.60
C LEU A 164 1.98 13.24 10.49
N ARG A 165 2.83 14.10 9.93
CA ARG A 165 3.44 15.22 10.66
C ARG A 165 2.42 16.26 11.12
N ARG A 166 1.38 16.50 10.32
CA ARG A 166 0.37 17.52 10.58
C ARG A 166 -0.81 17.05 11.45
N ASN A 167 -1.04 15.73 11.55
CA ASN A 167 -2.15 15.18 12.33
C ASN A 167 -1.64 14.24 13.45
N PRO A 168 -1.58 14.74 14.70
CA PRO A 168 -1.11 13.95 15.84
C PRO A 168 -1.85 12.62 16.04
N LEU A 169 -3.17 12.59 15.79
CA LEU A 169 -3.97 11.37 15.93
C LEU A 169 -3.53 10.28 14.94
N LEU A 170 -3.09 10.66 13.74
CA LEU A 170 -2.55 9.70 12.77
C LEU A 170 -1.16 9.21 13.21
N GLY A 171 -0.31 10.09 13.74
CA GLY A 171 1.02 9.71 14.26
C GLY A 171 0.93 8.75 15.45
N GLU A 172 0.02 9.01 16.39
CA GLU A 172 -0.29 8.12 17.52
C GLU A 172 -0.82 6.78 17.01
N ALA A 173 -1.78 6.79 16.09
CA ALA A 173 -2.34 5.57 15.53
C ALA A 173 -1.29 4.71 14.80
N VAL A 174 -0.34 5.31 14.09
CA VAL A 174 0.79 4.59 13.47
C VAL A 174 1.65 3.92 14.54
N THR A 175 1.97 4.65 15.60
CA THR A 175 2.85 4.17 16.68
C THR A 175 2.19 3.05 17.49
N GLU A 176 0.97 3.28 17.97
CA GLU A 176 0.19 2.31 18.76
C GLU A 176 -0.22 1.07 17.96
N GLY A 177 -0.56 1.25 16.68
CA GLY A 177 -0.97 0.17 15.79
C GLY A 177 0.19 -0.62 15.19
N HIS A 178 1.44 -0.22 15.47
CA HIS A 178 2.66 -0.75 14.85
C HIS A 178 2.59 -0.75 13.32
N TRP A 179 2.06 0.33 12.74
CA TRP A 179 1.92 0.45 11.29
C TRP A 179 3.27 0.71 10.63
N GLN A 180 3.49 0.01 9.53
CA GLN A 180 4.59 0.20 8.60
C GLN A 180 4.02 0.58 7.23
N ILE A 181 4.79 1.36 6.48
CA ILE A 181 4.42 1.75 5.11
C ILE A 181 5.25 0.92 4.13
N VAL A 182 4.62 0.45 3.07
CA VAL A 182 5.27 -0.29 1.98
C VAL A 182 4.86 0.32 0.66
N LYS A 183 5.79 0.43 -0.29
CA LYS A 183 5.51 0.97 -1.63
C LYS A 183 5.29 -0.18 -2.63
N TYR A 184 4.31 -0.05 -3.54
CA TYR A 184 4.02 -1.08 -4.55
C TYR A 184 5.25 -1.49 -5.38
N CYS A 185 6.10 -0.54 -5.74
CA CYS A 185 7.33 -0.80 -6.50
C CYS A 185 8.27 -1.76 -5.78
N HIS A 186 8.39 -1.66 -4.45
CA HIS A 186 9.25 -2.52 -3.65
C HIS A 186 8.70 -3.93 -3.50
N LEU A 187 7.38 -4.10 -3.48
CA LEU A 187 6.76 -5.43 -3.57
C LEU A 187 7.05 -6.08 -4.92
N ALA A 188 6.92 -5.33 -6.02
CA ALA A 188 7.24 -5.83 -7.36
C ALA A 188 8.72 -6.26 -7.45
N TRP A 189 9.63 -5.44 -6.91
CA TRP A 189 11.05 -5.76 -6.86
C TRP A 189 11.34 -7.06 -6.08
N LEU A 190 10.74 -7.26 -4.90
CA LEU A 190 10.90 -8.50 -4.13
C LEU A 190 10.35 -9.74 -4.85
N VAL A 191 9.25 -9.60 -5.59
CA VAL A 191 8.68 -10.73 -6.35
C VAL A 191 9.63 -11.23 -7.42
N GLU A 192 10.40 -10.34 -8.04
CA GLU A 192 11.36 -10.66 -9.10
C GLU A 192 12.72 -11.15 -8.57
N ALA A 193 13.03 -10.92 -7.29
CA ALA A 193 14.28 -11.37 -6.70
C ALA A 193 14.37 -12.92 -6.70
N GLU A 194 15.53 -13.48 -7.08
CA GLU A 194 15.74 -14.94 -7.18
C GLU A 194 15.65 -15.63 -5.81
N HIS A 195 16.28 -15.02 -4.81
CA HIS A 195 16.25 -15.47 -3.43
C HIS A 195 15.63 -14.38 -2.57
N ILE A 196 14.66 -14.78 -1.76
CA ILE A 196 14.04 -13.90 -0.76
C ILE A 196 13.97 -14.63 0.57
N ASP A 197 14.18 -13.87 1.64
CA ASP A 197 13.91 -14.30 2.99
C ASP A 197 13.07 -13.25 3.74
N ARG A 198 12.78 -13.53 5.00
CA ARG A 198 11.90 -12.69 5.84
C ARG A 198 12.55 -11.36 6.23
N HIS A 199 13.88 -11.29 6.24
CA HIS A 199 14.61 -10.05 6.51
C HIS A 199 14.48 -9.07 5.33
N ASP A 200 14.24 -9.55 4.12
CA ASP A 200 14.05 -8.67 2.96
C ASP A 200 12.81 -7.78 3.09
N LEU A 201 11.75 -8.25 3.77
CA LEU A 201 10.59 -7.41 4.10
C LEU A 201 11.00 -6.21 4.96
N LYS A 202 11.94 -6.40 5.90
CA LYS A 202 12.42 -5.30 6.75
C LYS A 202 13.18 -4.23 5.96
N LYS A 203 13.68 -4.54 4.76
CA LYS A 203 14.40 -3.59 3.90
C LYS A 203 13.46 -2.63 3.15
N ILE A 204 12.20 -3.01 2.99
CA ILE A 204 11.21 -2.28 2.16
C ILE A 204 10.13 -1.57 2.98
N VAL A 205 10.18 -1.67 4.31
CA VAL A 205 9.21 -1.05 5.23
C VAL A 205 9.70 0.32 5.70
N GLY A 206 8.75 1.25 5.83
CA GLY A 206 8.98 2.64 6.23
C GLY A 206 8.58 3.63 5.13
N LEU A 207 8.44 4.90 5.50
CA LEU A 207 8.25 5.98 4.53
C LEU A 207 9.48 6.16 3.63
N GLU A 208 10.65 6.05 4.23
CA GLU A 208 11.97 6.08 3.61
C GLU A 208 12.68 4.76 3.97
N PRO A 209 12.33 3.64 3.31
CA PRO A 209 12.87 2.33 3.64
C PRO A 209 14.38 2.23 3.32
N ILE A 210 15.08 1.27 3.94
CA ILE A 210 16.53 1.06 3.78
C ILE A 210 16.93 0.93 2.30
N ILE A 211 16.10 0.28 1.49
CA ILE A 211 16.33 0.13 0.04
C ILE A 211 16.44 1.46 -0.72
N GLU A 212 15.85 2.54 -0.20
CA GLU A 212 15.95 3.90 -0.77
C GLU A 212 17.09 4.72 -0.18
N GLN A 213 17.71 4.26 0.91
CA GLN A 213 18.76 4.99 1.63
C GLN A 213 20.16 4.75 1.05
N ALA A 214 20.29 3.89 0.02
CA ALA A 214 21.57 3.54 -0.60
C ALA A 214 21.64 3.99 -2.09
N GLU A 215 21.99 5.26 -2.29
CA GLU A 215 22.96 5.77 -3.29
C GLU A 215 22.95 7.32 -3.30
N ALA A 216 23.43 7.94 -2.20
CA ALA A 216 24.12 9.21 -2.37
C ALA A 216 25.40 8.89 -3.17
N GLN A 217 25.42 9.30 -4.44
CA GLN A 217 26.56 9.19 -5.34
C GLN A 217 27.88 9.45 -4.60
N ILE A 218 28.74 8.45 -4.51
CA ILE A 218 30.18 8.73 -4.41
C ILE A 218 30.55 9.21 -5.83
N PRO A 219 31.05 10.45 -6.01
CA PRO A 219 31.60 10.84 -7.29
C PRO A 219 32.81 9.94 -7.54
N LEU A 220 32.74 9.08 -8.54
CA LEU A 220 33.96 8.55 -9.14
C LEU A 220 34.67 9.73 -9.80
N PHE A 221 35.90 9.95 -9.34
CA PHE A 221 36.87 10.96 -9.75
C PHE A 221 36.95 11.19 -11.26
#